data_AF-A0AAU5HLY8-F1
#
_entry.id   AF-A0AAU5HLY8-F1
#
_cell.length_a   1.000
_cell.length_b   1.000
_cell.length_c   1.000
_cell.angle_alpha   90.00
_cell.angle_beta   90.00
_cell.angle_gamma   90.00
#
_symmetry.space_group_name_H-M   'P 1'
#
loop_
_entity.id
_entity.type
_entity.pdbx_description
1 polymer ?
#
loop_
_entity_poly.entity_id
_entity_poly.type
_entity_poly.pdbx_seq_one_letter_code
_entity_poly.pdbx_strand_id
1 'polypeptide(L)'
;MRSSSKYASTPHSTSACRLARAVRDGAPATSGGLLQFPLYGGIFGMIAYTGLHQTIADRLVSVSNEFLYPAFIAIHSRVLGVFVPSGGGKWVVEAPYVLDAANQLHVDQGWMVVVHDLGEAGANLLQPFWMLPTPAIPGLKARDVMGYTFAMFLALFPPPWSS
;
A
#
# COMPACT_ATOMS: atom_id res chain seq x y z
N MET A 1 32.31 35.46 38.12
CA MET A 1 31.81 34.19 38.71
C MET A 1 30.54 33.80 37.95
N ARG A 2 30.39 32.51 37.59
CA ARG A 2 29.58 31.92 36.49
C ARG A 2 30.35 31.88 35.15
N SER A 3 31.40 31.07 35.05
CA SER A 3 31.39 29.60 34.85
C SER A 3 30.79 29.20 33.51
N SER A 4 31.70 29.00 32.56
CA SER A 4 31.63 28.05 31.45
C SER A 4 30.82 26.79 31.80
N SER A 5 29.99 26.33 30.86
CA SER A 5 29.72 24.91 30.55
C SER A 5 28.32 24.76 29.96
N LYS A 6 28.25 24.54 28.63
CA LYS A 6 27.29 23.66 27.94
C LYS A 6 27.54 23.61 26.42
N TYR A 7 28.80 23.68 26.01
CA TYR A 7 29.26 23.20 24.71
C TYR A 7 30.33 22.14 24.98
N ALA A 8 29.89 20.94 25.35
CA ALA A 8 30.76 19.78 25.49
C ALA A 8 29.96 18.50 25.22
N SER A 9 30.05 18.04 23.98
CA SER A 9 30.20 16.63 23.55
C SER A 9 29.44 15.52 24.30
N THR A 10 28.46 14.90 23.62
CA THR A 10 28.28 13.41 23.61
C THR A 10 27.60 12.98 22.30
N PRO A 11 28.25 12.18 21.42
CA PRO A 11 27.75 11.92 20.05
C PRO A 11 26.66 10.84 19.89
N HIS A 12 26.16 10.19 20.95
CA HIS A 12 25.37 8.94 20.78
C HIS A 12 23.97 8.90 21.40
N SER A 13 23.58 9.79 22.31
CA SER A 13 22.28 9.71 23.02
C SER A 13 21.19 10.67 22.51
N THR A 14 21.47 11.47 21.49
CA THR A 14 20.53 12.49 20.97
C THR A 14 19.67 12.00 19.82
N SER A 15 20.03 10.90 19.15
CA SER A 15 19.31 10.37 17.98
C SER A 15 17.91 9.86 18.32
N ALA A 16 17.77 9.06 19.39
CA ALA A 16 16.49 8.51 19.81
C ALA A 16 15.49 9.59 20.27
N CYS A 17 15.96 10.58 21.02
CA CYS A 17 15.11 11.69 21.49
C CYS A 17 14.71 12.66 20.35
N ARG A 18 15.56 12.81 19.32
CA ARG A 18 15.21 13.52 18.09
C ARG A 18 14.21 12.74 17.24
N LEU A 19 14.41 11.43 17.10
CA LEU A 19 13.46 10.55 16.40
C LEU A 19 12.09 10.56 17.08
N ALA A 20 12.05 10.42 18.41
CA ALA A 20 10.80 10.47 19.17
C ALA A 20 10.07 11.82 19.01
N ARG A 21 10.82 12.94 18.98
CA ARG A 21 10.24 14.26 18.67
C ARG A 21 9.71 14.34 17.24
N ALA A 22 10.50 13.92 16.26
CA ALA A 22 10.07 13.92 14.86
C ALA A 22 8.82 13.04 14.62
N VAL A 23 8.73 11.88 15.26
CA VAL A 23 7.54 11.02 15.22
C VAL A 23 6.35 11.72 15.88
N ARG A 24 6.54 12.37 17.02
CA ARG A 24 5.47 13.11 17.72
C ARG A 24 4.95 14.29 16.90
N ASP A 25 5.84 14.98 16.19
CA ASP A 25 5.50 16.13 15.36
C ASP A 25 4.83 15.70 14.04
N GLY A 26 5.16 14.51 13.51
CA GLY A 26 4.52 13.93 12.31
C GLY A 26 3.21 13.18 12.58
N ALA A 27 2.97 12.71 13.81
CA ALA A 27 1.79 11.91 14.18
C ALA A 27 0.43 12.60 13.92
N PRO A 28 0.25 13.91 14.13
CA PRO A 28 -1.00 14.58 13.80
C PRO A 28 -1.33 14.49 12.30
N ALA A 29 -0.32 14.59 11.43
CA ALA A 29 -0.49 14.53 9.98
C ALA A 29 -0.90 13.13 9.48
N THR A 30 -0.58 12.07 10.22
CA THR A 30 -0.92 10.67 9.88
C THR A 30 -2.03 10.07 10.75
N SER A 31 -2.59 10.85 11.67
CA SER A 31 -3.60 10.42 12.65
C SER A 31 -4.82 9.72 12.02
N GLY A 32 -5.31 10.22 10.89
CA GLY A 32 -6.42 9.61 10.15
C GLY A 32 -6.09 8.23 9.57
N GLY A 33 -4.85 7.99 9.15
CA GLY A 33 -4.38 6.66 8.73
C GLY A 33 -4.13 5.74 9.93
N LEU A 34 -3.59 6.30 11.02
CA LEU A 34 -3.30 5.56 12.25
C LEU A 34 -4.57 4.95 12.87
N LEU A 35 -5.69 5.67 12.83
CA LEU A 35 -6.98 5.18 13.34
C LEU A 35 -7.57 4.05 12.50
N GLN A 36 -7.22 3.96 11.21
CA GLN A 36 -7.75 2.91 10.32
C GLN A 36 -7.07 1.56 10.53
N PHE A 37 -5.78 1.54 10.91
CA PHE A 37 -5.05 0.27 11.08
C PHE A 37 -5.69 -0.68 12.13
N PRO A 38 -6.13 -0.23 13.32
CA PRO A 38 -6.86 -1.08 14.24
C PRO A 38 -8.18 -1.62 13.67
N LEU A 39 -8.90 -0.82 12.87
CA LEU A 39 -10.15 -1.25 12.24
C LEU A 39 -9.90 -2.33 11.17
N TYR A 40 -8.89 -2.14 10.32
CA TYR A 40 -8.48 -3.15 9.34
C TYR A 40 -8.00 -4.44 10.02
N GLY A 41 -7.25 -4.33 11.13
CA GLY A 41 -6.86 -5.48 11.93
C GLY A 41 -8.07 -6.24 12.51
N GLY A 42 -9.11 -5.51 12.94
CA GLY A 42 -10.37 -6.11 13.39
C GLY A 42 -11.11 -6.86 12.27
N ILE A 43 -11.21 -6.27 11.08
CA ILE A 43 -11.83 -6.90 9.91
C ILE A 43 -11.03 -8.14 9.48
N PHE A 44 -9.71 -8.03 9.41
CA PHE A 44 -8.81 -9.16 9.16
C PHE A 44 -9.05 -10.29 10.16
N GLY A 45 -9.11 -9.97 11.46
CA GLY A 45 -9.43 -10.94 12.50
C GLY A 45 -10.78 -11.63 12.27
N MET A 46 -11.82 -10.88 11.93
CA MET A 46 -13.11 -11.47 11.60
C MET A 46 -13.01 -12.41 10.39
N ILE A 47 -12.37 -12.01 9.30
CA ILE A 47 -12.23 -12.83 8.08
C ILE A 47 -11.40 -14.10 8.35
N ALA A 48 -10.30 -13.97 9.10
CA ALA A 48 -9.41 -15.07 9.44
C ALA A 48 -10.03 -16.06 10.44
N TYR A 49 -10.72 -15.59 11.49
CA TYR A 49 -11.23 -16.47 12.54
C TYR A 49 -12.65 -17.01 12.29
N THR A 50 -13.44 -16.42 11.38
CA THR A 50 -14.79 -16.91 11.05
C THR A 50 -14.81 -17.98 9.95
N GLY A 51 -13.67 -18.31 9.34
CA GLY A 51 -13.59 -19.22 8.19
C GLY A 51 -14.04 -18.60 6.86
N LEU A 52 -14.41 -17.32 6.85
CA LEU A 52 -14.86 -16.61 5.64
C LEU A 52 -13.76 -16.55 4.57
N HIS A 53 -12.50 -16.45 4.98
CA HIS A 53 -11.33 -16.50 4.10
C HIS A 53 -11.30 -17.76 3.23
N GLN A 54 -11.64 -18.94 3.77
CA GLN A 54 -11.69 -20.19 3.01
C GLN A 54 -12.79 -20.17 1.95
N THR A 55 -13.99 -19.72 2.31
CA THR A 55 -15.12 -19.63 1.36
C THR A 55 -14.79 -18.70 0.19
N ILE A 56 -14.09 -17.59 0.45
CA ILE A 56 -13.64 -16.66 -0.60
C ILE A 56 -12.52 -17.30 -1.43
N ALA A 57 -11.54 -17.92 -0.78
CA ALA A 57 -10.42 -18.59 -1.45
C ALA A 57 -10.92 -19.67 -2.41
N ASP A 58 -11.83 -20.55 -1.98
CA ASP A 58 -12.40 -21.61 -2.82
C ASP A 58 -13.13 -21.06 -4.04
N ARG A 59 -13.78 -19.89 -3.89
CA ARG A 59 -14.40 -19.19 -5.03
C ARG A 59 -13.36 -18.65 -6.00
N LEU A 60 -12.28 -18.06 -5.51
CA LEU A 60 -11.17 -17.59 -6.35
C LEU A 60 -10.51 -18.76 -7.10
N VAL A 61 -10.28 -19.88 -6.42
CA VAL A 61 -9.76 -21.13 -7.00
C VAL A 61 -10.72 -21.70 -8.04
N SER A 62 -12.04 -21.59 -7.85
CA SER A 62 -13.02 -22.08 -8.83
C SER A 62 -13.08 -21.26 -10.13
N VAL A 63 -12.64 -20.00 -10.09
CA VAL A 63 -12.68 -19.06 -11.23
C VAL A 63 -11.34 -19.00 -11.95
N SER A 64 -10.24 -19.37 -11.29
CA SER A 64 -8.87 -19.23 -11.79
C SER A 64 -8.09 -20.54 -11.75
N ASN A 65 -6.92 -20.56 -12.39
CA ASN A 65 -5.95 -21.65 -12.31
C ASN A 65 -4.56 -21.08 -11.97
N GLU A 66 -3.59 -21.95 -11.66
CA GLU A 66 -2.21 -21.59 -11.27
C GLU A 66 -1.58 -20.51 -12.19
N PHE A 67 -1.78 -20.64 -13.51
CA PHE A 67 -1.22 -19.72 -14.49
C PHE A 67 -1.95 -18.37 -14.57
N LEU A 68 -3.28 -18.37 -14.47
CA LEU A 68 -4.09 -17.16 -14.62
C LEU A 68 -4.26 -16.40 -13.30
N TYR A 69 -4.00 -17.03 -12.16
CA TYR A 69 -4.25 -16.48 -10.84
C TYR A 69 -3.44 -15.21 -10.54
N PRO A 70 -2.13 -15.14 -10.83
CA PRO A 70 -1.37 -13.89 -10.67
C PRO A 70 -1.93 -12.74 -11.53
N ALA A 71 -2.27 -13.01 -12.79
CA ALA A 71 -2.83 -11.99 -13.67
C ALA A 71 -4.20 -11.49 -13.18
N PHE A 72 -5.03 -12.41 -12.68
CA PHE A 72 -6.32 -12.08 -12.09
C PHE A 72 -6.17 -11.19 -10.86
N ILE A 73 -5.25 -11.52 -9.94
CA ILE A 73 -4.99 -10.71 -8.75
C ILE A 73 -4.39 -9.34 -9.11
N ALA A 74 -3.49 -9.25 -10.10
CA ALA A 74 -3.00 -7.94 -10.55
C ALA A 74 -4.12 -7.02 -11.06
N ILE A 75 -5.03 -7.56 -11.86
CA ILE A 75 -6.19 -6.81 -12.39
C ILE A 75 -7.15 -6.46 -11.25
N HIS A 76 -7.44 -7.41 -10.36
CA HIS A 76 -8.30 -7.22 -9.19
C HIS A 76 -7.75 -6.11 -8.28
N SER A 77 -6.48 -6.19 -7.91
CA SER A 77 -5.79 -5.20 -7.10
C SER A 77 -5.80 -3.82 -7.75
N ARG A 78 -5.67 -3.76 -9.07
CA ARG A 78 -5.68 -2.51 -9.81
C ARG A 78 -7.06 -1.87 -9.89
N VAL A 79 -8.11 -2.66 -10.17
CA VAL A 79 -9.49 -2.16 -10.15
C VAL A 79 -9.84 -1.67 -8.75
N LEU A 80 -9.55 -2.46 -7.72
CA LEU A 80 -9.80 -2.04 -6.34
C LEU A 80 -8.95 -0.85 -5.91
N GLY A 81 -7.71 -0.73 -6.39
CA GLY A 81 -6.83 0.40 -6.10
C GLY A 81 -7.34 1.73 -6.64
N VAL A 82 -8.14 1.73 -7.73
CA VAL A 82 -8.80 2.93 -8.23
C VAL A 82 -9.92 3.40 -7.29
N PHE A 83 -10.59 2.50 -6.58
CA PHE A 83 -11.70 2.83 -5.66
C PHE A 83 -11.26 3.02 -4.20
N VAL A 84 -10.35 2.17 -3.73
CA VAL A 84 -9.84 2.12 -2.36
C VAL A 84 -8.34 2.29 -2.44
N PRO A 85 -7.86 3.53 -2.29
CA PRO A 85 -6.49 3.80 -2.67
C PRO A 85 -5.48 3.42 -1.56
N SER A 86 -5.97 2.99 -0.38
CA SER A 86 -5.14 2.54 0.75
C SER A 86 -4.53 1.16 0.51
N GLY A 87 -3.35 1.09 -0.13
CA GLY A 87 -2.64 -0.18 -0.39
C GLY A 87 -2.41 -1.05 0.84
N GLY A 88 -1.94 -0.45 1.94
CA GLY A 88 -1.67 -1.19 3.19
C GLY A 88 -2.93 -1.70 3.91
N GLY A 89 -3.99 -0.88 3.98
CA GLY A 89 -5.24 -1.28 4.64
C GLY A 89 -6.01 -2.34 3.85
N LYS A 90 -6.00 -2.20 2.53
CA LYS A 90 -6.60 -3.18 1.61
C LYS A 90 -5.89 -4.52 1.71
N TRP A 91 -4.55 -4.54 1.60
CA TRP A 91 -3.78 -5.77 1.72
C TRP A 91 -4.06 -6.52 3.03
N VAL A 92 -4.19 -5.82 4.16
CA VAL A 92 -4.53 -6.46 5.45
C VAL A 92 -5.84 -7.24 5.37
N VAL A 93 -6.83 -6.78 4.60
CA VAL A 93 -8.12 -7.48 4.43
C VAL A 93 -8.03 -8.57 3.35
N GLU A 94 -7.21 -8.38 2.32
CA GLU A 94 -7.11 -9.30 1.17
C GLU A 94 -6.15 -10.48 1.38
N ALA A 95 -5.07 -10.26 2.14
CA ALA A 95 -4.04 -11.24 2.42
C ALA A 95 -4.56 -12.63 2.83
N PRO A 96 -5.52 -12.78 3.76
CA PRO A 96 -5.90 -14.11 4.25
C PRO A 96 -6.52 -14.98 3.15
N TYR A 97 -7.36 -14.43 2.27
CA TYR A 97 -7.98 -15.23 1.21
C TYR A 97 -7.10 -15.32 -0.06
N VAL A 98 -6.31 -14.29 -0.37
CA VAL A 98 -5.40 -14.31 -1.53
C VAL A 98 -4.28 -15.32 -1.33
N LEU A 99 -3.69 -15.37 -0.13
CA LEU A 99 -2.60 -16.30 0.18
C LEU A 99 -3.09 -17.73 0.36
N ASP A 100 -4.31 -17.93 0.86
CA ASP A 100 -4.92 -19.26 0.95
C ASP A 100 -5.26 -19.82 -0.43
N ALA A 101 -5.86 -19.03 -1.32
CA ALA A 101 -6.09 -19.45 -2.70
C ALA A 101 -4.77 -19.70 -3.46
N ALA A 102 -3.73 -18.91 -3.19
CA ALA A 102 -2.38 -19.17 -3.74
C ALA A 102 -1.84 -20.52 -3.27
N ASN A 103 -1.98 -20.83 -1.98
CA ASN A 103 -1.55 -22.10 -1.40
C ASN A 103 -2.30 -23.30 -2.00
N GLN A 104 -3.62 -23.16 -2.19
CA GLN A 104 -4.44 -24.20 -2.85
C GLN A 104 -4.07 -24.42 -4.32
N LEU A 105 -3.68 -23.35 -5.03
CA LEU A 105 -3.25 -23.41 -6.44
C LEU A 105 -1.74 -23.71 -6.60
N HIS A 106 -1.02 -23.95 -5.51
CA HIS A 106 0.44 -24.14 -5.49
C HIS A 106 1.25 -22.98 -6.11
N VAL A 107 0.70 -21.76 -6.07
CA VAL A 107 1.38 -20.53 -6.51
C VAL A 107 2.23 -19.96 -5.38
N ASP A 108 3.43 -19.47 -5.69
CA ASP A 108 4.30 -18.84 -4.71
C ASP A 108 3.64 -17.62 -4.05
N GLN A 109 3.56 -17.65 -2.73
CA GLN A 109 2.92 -16.60 -1.93
C GLN A 109 3.68 -15.28 -2.01
N GLY A 110 5.02 -15.32 -2.09
CA GLY A 110 5.86 -14.13 -2.25
C GLY A 110 5.58 -13.43 -3.58
N TRP A 111 5.42 -14.21 -4.65
CA TRP A 111 5.05 -13.72 -5.97
C TRP A 111 3.68 -13.03 -5.95
N MET A 112 2.70 -13.59 -5.23
CA MET A 112 1.37 -12.97 -5.11
C MET A 112 1.41 -11.60 -4.41
N VAL A 113 2.29 -11.43 -3.41
CA VAL A 113 2.50 -10.12 -2.76
C VAL A 113 3.06 -9.11 -3.78
N VAL A 114 4.08 -9.50 -4.55
CA VAL A 114 4.70 -8.63 -5.57
C VAL A 114 3.69 -8.26 -6.66
N VAL A 115 2.88 -9.21 -7.10
CA VAL A 115 1.86 -9.02 -8.12
C VAL A 115 0.74 -8.10 -7.62
N HIS A 116 0.33 -8.24 -6.35
CA HIS A 116 -0.62 -7.33 -5.73
C HIS A 116 -0.06 -5.91 -5.66
N ASP A 117 1.20 -5.75 -5.22
CA ASP A 117 1.88 -4.47 -5.11
C ASP A 117 2.05 -3.80 -6.49
N LEU A 118 2.39 -4.58 -7.52
CA LEU A 118 2.44 -4.10 -8.91
C LEU A 118 1.07 -3.60 -9.40
N GLY A 119 -0.01 -4.32 -9.08
CA GLY A 119 -1.37 -3.92 -9.41
C GLY A 119 -1.79 -2.63 -8.70
N GLU A 120 -1.42 -2.49 -7.43
CA GLU A 120 -1.67 -1.30 -6.60
C GLU A 120 -0.87 -0.10 -7.10
N ALA A 121 0.42 -0.27 -7.39
CA ALA A 121 1.25 0.74 -8.04
C ALA A 121 0.67 1.16 -9.40
N GLY A 122 0.17 0.21 -10.20
CA GLY A 122 -0.51 0.49 -11.46
C GLY A 122 -1.80 1.32 -11.30
N ALA A 123 -2.58 1.11 -10.24
CA ALA A 123 -3.73 1.95 -9.93
C ALA A 123 -3.32 3.33 -9.43
N ASN A 124 -2.28 3.41 -8.62
CA ASN A 124 -1.72 4.66 -8.10
C ASN A 124 -1.16 5.55 -9.22
N LEU A 125 -0.69 4.97 -10.33
CA LEU A 125 -0.31 5.73 -11.51
C LEU A 125 -1.52 6.31 -12.28
N LEU A 126 -2.69 5.67 -12.21
CA LEU A 126 -3.92 6.17 -12.83
C LEU A 126 -4.60 7.25 -11.99
N GLN A 127 -4.56 7.12 -10.66
CA GLN A 127 -5.15 8.08 -9.74
C GLN A 127 -4.26 8.26 -8.50
N PRO A 128 -3.30 9.20 -8.53
CA PRO A 128 -2.30 9.35 -7.47
C PRO A 128 -2.86 10.16 -6.30
N PHE A 129 -3.80 9.58 -5.56
CA PHE A 129 -4.45 10.22 -4.41
C PHE A 129 -3.47 10.46 -3.24
N TRP A 130 -2.48 9.57 -3.04
CA TRP A 130 -1.38 9.74 -2.07
C TRP A 130 -0.57 11.01 -2.33
N MET A 131 -0.60 11.48 -3.58
CA MET A 131 0.15 12.63 -4.02
C MET A 131 -0.62 13.93 -3.80
N LEU A 132 -1.87 13.96 -3.36
CA LEU A 132 -2.59 15.22 -3.09
C LEU A 132 -1.84 16.22 -2.18
N PRO A 133 -1.05 15.79 -1.17
CA PRO A 133 -0.23 16.70 -0.36
C PRO A 133 1.04 17.20 -1.07
N THR A 134 1.54 16.49 -2.08
CA THR A 134 2.86 16.75 -2.68
C THR A 134 2.89 18.01 -3.58
N PRO A 135 1.89 18.29 -4.44
CA PRO A 135 1.77 19.55 -5.17
C PRO A 135 1.45 20.73 -4.25
N ALA A 136 0.90 20.50 -3.05
CA ALA A 136 0.57 21.57 -2.10
C ALA A 136 1.82 22.29 -1.55
N ILE A 137 2.99 21.63 -1.56
CA ILE A 137 4.26 22.19 -1.07
C ILE A 137 4.88 23.19 -2.07
N PRO A 138 5.01 22.88 -3.38
CA PRO A 138 5.46 23.84 -4.39
C PRO A 138 4.33 24.67 -5.04
N GLY A 139 3.05 24.49 -4.66
CA GLY A 139 1.91 25.21 -5.25
C GLY A 139 1.54 24.75 -6.67
N LEU A 140 1.95 23.54 -7.05
CA LEU A 140 1.65 22.96 -8.35
C LEU A 140 0.20 22.48 -8.42
N LYS A 141 -0.42 22.57 -9.60
CA LYS A 141 -1.76 22.04 -9.81
C LYS A 141 -1.68 20.52 -9.86
N ALA A 142 -2.52 19.83 -9.10
CA ALA A 142 -2.61 18.36 -9.11
C ALA A 142 -2.75 17.77 -10.53
N ARG A 143 -3.37 18.53 -11.46
CA ARG A 143 -3.51 18.20 -12.87
C ARG A 143 -2.18 17.93 -13.59
N ASP A 144 -1.13 18.69 -13.31
CA ASP A 144 0.12 18.59 -14.06
C ASP A 144 0.89 17.31 -13.69
N VAL A 145 0.71 16.85 -12.44
CA VAL A 145 1.32 15.61 -11.94
C VAL A 145 0.48 14.37 -12.28
N MET A 146 -0.85 14.50 -12.35
CA MET A 146 -1.73 13.47 -12.90
C MET A 146 -1.42 13.18 -14.37
N GLY A 147 -1.10 14.21 -15.17
CA GLY A 147 -0.67 14.01 -16.56
C GLY A 147 0.61 13.18 -16.69
N TYR A 148 1.59 13.41 -15.81
CA TYR A 148 2.85 12.66 -15.83
C TYR A 148 2.70 11.21 -15.33
N THR A 149 1.93 11.00 -14.27
CA THR A 149 1.62 9.65 -13.75
C THR A 149 0.82 8.82 -14.76
N PHE A 150 -0.12 9.45 -15.47
CA PHE A 150 -0.84 8.80 -16.57
C PHE A 150 0.05 8.50 -17.78
N ALA A 151 1.02 9.37 -18.11
CA ALA A 151 1.99 9.10 -19.17
C ALA A 151 2.92 7.91 -18.80
N MET A 152 3.36 7.84 -17.54
CA MET A 152 4.11 6.69 -17.01
C MET A 152 3.27 5.42 -17.01
N PHE A 153 1.99 5.52 -16.67
CA PHE A 153 1.04 4.42 -16.77
C PHE A 153 0.97 3.85 -18.21
N LEU A 154 0.83 4.72 -19.21
CA LEU A 154 0.80 4.32 -20.63
C LEU A 154 2.13 3.76 -21.13
N ALA A 155 3.26 4.26 -20.63
CA ALA A 155 4.57 3.73 -20.98
C ALA A 155 4.81 2.32 -20.40
N LEU A 156 4.32 2.06 -19.18
CA LEU A 156 4.48 0.78 -18.50
C LEU A 156 3.48 -0.27 -18.99
N PHE A 157 2.26 0.17 -19.35
CA PHE A 157 1.20 -0.66 -19.91
C PHE A 157 0.80 -0.11 -21.29
N PRO A 158 1.60 -0.39 -22.34
CA PRO A 158 1.28 0.06 -23.68
C PRO A 158 -0.08 -0.48 -24.12
N PRO A 159 -0.91 0.34 -24.77
CA PRO A 159 -2.20 -0.12 -25.24
C PRO A 159 -2.06 -1.24 -26.28
N PRO A 160 -3.01 -2.19 -26.33
CA PRO A 160 -2.91 -3.41 -27.15
C PRO A 160 -2.91 -3.19 -28.67
N TRP A 161 -2.97 -1.95 -29.15
CA TRP A 161 -2.92 -1.56 -30.56
C TRP A 161 -1.55 -1.02 -31.00
N SER A 162 -0.51 -1.06 -30.15
CA SER A 162 0.85 -0.63 -30.50
C SER A 162 1.75 -1.75 -31.06
N SER A 163 1.16 -2.86 -31.53
CA SER A 163 1.86 -3.98 -32.18
C SER A 163 1.02 -4.56 -33.31
#